data_AF-A0A0G4N1X9-F1
#
_entry.id   AF-A0A0G4N1X9-F1
#
_cell.length_a   1.000
_cell.length_b   1.000
_cell.length_c   1.000
_cell.angle_alpha   90.00
_cell.angle_beta   90.00
_cell.angle_gamma   90.00
#
_symmetry.space_group_name_H-M   'P 1'
#
loop_
_entity.id
_entity.type
_entity.pdbx_description
1 polymer ?
#
loop_
_entity_poly.entity_id
_entity_poly.type
_entity_poly.pdbx_seq_one_letter_code
_entity_poly.pdbx_strand_id
1 'polypeptide(L)'
;MLDQPAEIALLTTQYAYTKTQMIFDPASIAILDKLNQVLSRLDRLPSSPGQGNGGLAADLSYAAISTPSNPVPLEPRGTTDEAPVEVQAISRDDLSIPSAKTTCEAVLQWPVLECCYPPNYIIDAVFETGIVDSDSDEEDEKKNSSISLLNKSRTHGFNEEDVLPLVQRFLDLVHTKNPVLEADTLWSYARRVAEDGLKWDSRSCMVLLACALGSVARSFPEGTSMRRPGATSSLKSQAESLHRGEVYYNLARRRFGLLQKGLLAPQCHFFAGVYMMYTLRPLLAWTQFHSASRSYHVYLQCQSRRTNSLTSGSRSARRRQLEQRLYWSCYKSECELRAEMDLPNSSLASFNYPDMHPSPPDMDTPSSDPVDQANPNAGHPPSVPSRLSASLIQQQEESWYYYLTEITLRRIANDILNEFYQNGHEGWNTETIGFMAQAARGFEQQLSDWYDGLPPPIRFDDLEPSVH
;
A
#
# COMPACT_ATOMS: atom_id res chain seq x y z
N MET A 1 -26.85 -64.26 19.72
CA MET A 1 -25.44 -64.12 19.28
C MET A 1 -24.96 -62.79 19.80
N LEU A 2 -24.03 -62.87 20.76
CA LEU A 2 -23.49 -61.74 21.50
C LEU A 2 -22.55 -60.90 20.63
N ASP A 3 -22.63 -59.58 20.85
CA ASP A 3 -21.61 -58.53 20.85
C ASP A 3 -20.41 -58.61 19.89
N GLN A 4 -20.26 -57.59 19.03
CA GLN A 4 -19.45 -56.41 19.37
C GLN A 4 -19.50 -55.31 18.27
N PRO A 5 -19.52 -54.03 18.66
CA PRO A 5 -19.39 -52.87 17.78
C PRO A 5 -17.91 -52.46 17.69
N ALA A 6 -17.26 -52.68 16.55
CA ALA A 6 -15.88 -52.22 16.33
C ALA A 6 -15.56 -51.74 14.90
N GLU A 7 -16.36 -52.07 13.90
CA GLU A 7 -16.00 -51.77 12.50
C GLU A 7 -16.53 -50.43 11.95
N ILE A 8 -17.46 -49.75 12.64
CA ILE A 8 -17.94 -48.42 12.19
C ILE A 8 -17.01 -47.29 12.67
N ALA A 9 -16.15 -47.55 13.66
CA ALA A 9 -15.19 -46.56 14.17
C ALA A 9 -13.97 -46.36 13.25
N LEU A 10 -13.60 -47.35 12.43
CA LEU A 10 -12.41 -47.30 11.56
C LEU A 10 -12.65 -46.65 10.19
N LEU A 11 -13.87 -46.73 9.65
CA LEU A 11 -14.23 -46.04 8.40
C LEU A 11 -14.54 -44.55 8.60
N THR A 12 -14.87 -44.14 9.83
CA THR A 12 -15.13 -42.73 10.17
C THR A 12 -13.84 -41.98 10.57
N THR A 13 -12.77 -42.69 10.93
CA THR A 13 -11.45 -42.08 11.25
C THR A 13 -10.55 -41.91 10.03
N GLN A 14 -10.78 -42.63 8.93
CA GLN A 14 -10.04 -42.42 7.67
C GLN A 14 -10.62 -41.29 6.80
N TYR A 15 -11.87 -40.87 7.06
CA TYR A 15 -12.51 -39.72 6.39
C TYR A 15 -12.35 -38.37 7.12
N ALA A 16 -11.61 -38.34 8.24
CA ALA A 16 -11.39 -37.13 9.03
C ALA A 16 -9.92 -36.62 9.04
N TYR A 17 -9.04 -37.21 8.23
CA TYR A 17 -7.62 -36.83 8.16
C TYR A 17 -7.16 -36.37 6.77
N THR A 18 -8.07 -35.76 6.00
CA THR A 18 -7.72 -34.85 4.90
C THR A 18 -8.24 -33.47 5.28
N LYS A 19 -7.63 -32.91 6.33
CA LYS A 19 -7.73 -31.49 6.62
C LYS A 19 -7.02 -30.78 5.48
N THR A 20 -7.80 -30.32 4.51
CA THR A 20 -7.42 -29.42 3.43
C THR A 20 -6.69 -28.22 4.03
N GLN A 21 -5.36 -28.32 4.12
CA GLN A 21 -4.48 -27.22 4.53
C GLN A 21 -4.23 -26.36 3.29
N MET A 22 -5.01 -25.28 3.19
CA MET A 22 -4.65 -24.07 2.44
C MET A 22 -3.36 -23.51 3.01
N ILE A 23 -2.19 -23.95 2.58
CA ILE A 23 -0.98 -23.46 3.24
C ILE A 23 0.10 -23.40 2.18
N PHE A 24 0.51 -22.16 1.87
CA PHE A 24 1.91 -21.80 1.60
C PHE A 24 2.90 -22.84 2.16
N ASP A 25 4.09 -23.02 1.58
CA ASP A 25 5.15 -23.77 2.27
C ASP A 25 5.18 -23.36 3.77
N PRO A 26 5.13 -24.32 4.73
CA PRO A 26 5.28 -24.05 6.16
C PRO A 26 6.35 -22.99 6.50
N ALA A 27 7.39 -22.85 5.68
CA ALA A 27 8.37 -21.77 5.76
C ALA A 27 7.74 -20.37 5.63
N SER A 28 6.87 -20.11 4.66
CA SER A 28 6.26 -18.78 4.46
C SER A 28 5.29 -18.40 5.58
N ILE A 29 4.53 -19.35 6.13
CA ILE A 29 3.71 -19.10 7.32
C ILE A 29 4.59 -18.90 8.55
N ALA A 30 5.62 -19.72 8.73
CA ALA A 30 6.58 -19.56 9.82
C ALA A 30 7.33 -18.22 9.76
N ILE A 31 7.58 -17.69 8.56
CA ILE A 31 8.19 -16.37 8.37
C ILE A 31 7.23 -15.26 8.79
N LEU A 32 5.96 -15.33 8.41
CA LEU A 32 4.95 -14.36 8.87
C LEU A 32 4.82 -14.40 10.40
N ASP A 33 4.75 -15.60 10.98
CA ASP A 33 4.73 -15.78 12.42
C ASP A 33 6.00 -15.22 13.08
N LYS A 34 7.17 -15.38 12.45
CA LYS A 34 8.43 -14.79 12.93
C LYS A 34 8.44 -13.27 12.81
N LEU A 35 7.99 -12.70 11.70
CA LEU A 35 7.86 -11.25 11.52
C LEU A 35 6.92 -10.65 12.58
N ASN A 36 5.80 -11.30 12.86
CA ASN A 36 4.91 -10.91 13.96
C ASN A 36 5.55 -11.05 15.34
N GLN A 37 6.35 -12.10 15.56
CA GLN A 37 7.08 -12.28 16.81
C GLN A 37 8.15 -11.20 17.02
N VAL A 38 8.87 -10.81 15.97
CA VAL A 38 9.84 -9.70 16.01
C VAL A 38 9.11 -8.39 16.33
N LEU A 39 7.98 -8.12 15.66
CA LEU A 39 7.19 -6.92 15.89
C LEU A 39 6.51 -6.90 17.27
N SER A 40 5.98 -8.02 17.77
CA SER A 40 5.37 -8.06 19.13
C SER A 40 6.37 -7.95 20.27
N ARG A 41 7.68 -8.12 20.01
CA ARG A 41 8.74 -7.81 20.98
C ARG A 41 9.01 -6.31 21.08
N LEU A 42 8.58 -5.51 20.11
CA LEU A 42 8.61 -4.04 20.14
C LEU A 42 7.77 -3.49 21.30
N ASP A 43 6.58 -4.08 21.53
CA ASP A 43 5.65 -3.69 22.60
C ASP A 43 6.22 -3.85 24.03
N ARG A 44 7.39 -4.49 24.17
CA ARG A 44 8.03 -4.79 25.46
C ARG A 44 9.27 -3.95 25.74
N LEU A 45 9.66 -3.04 24.85
CA LEU A 45 10.72 -2.09 25.16
C LEU A 45 10.21 -1.10 26.23
N PRO A 46 11.03 -0.77 27.25
CA PRO A 46 10.60 0.12 28.31
C PRO A 46 10.35 1.52 27.73
N SER A 47 9.08 1.93 27.68
CA SER A 47 8.67 3.29 27.36
C SER A 47 9.25 4.27 28.39
N SER A 48 9.77 5.40 27.91
CA SER A 48 10.33 6.45 28.78
C SER A 48 9.31 6.93 29.84
N PRO A 49 9.69 7.07 31.12
CA PRO A 49 8.82 7.66 32.14
C PRO A 49 8.69 9.18 31.92
N GLY A 50 7.83 9.57 30.99
CA GLY A 50 7.59 10.97 30.63
C GLY A 50 6.42 11.24 29.68
N GLN A 51 5.80 10.20 29.09
CA GLN A 51 4.59 10.36 28.27
C GLN A 51 3.35 10.63 29.15
N GLY A 52 3.26 11.86 29.68
CA GLY A 52 2.00 12.43 30.10
C GLY A 52 1.17 12.79 28.86
N ASN A 53 0.04 12.12 28.66
CA ASN A 53 -0.94 12.43 27.63
C ASN A 53 -1.36 13.91 27.71
N GLY A 54 -0.78 14.75 26.85
CA GLY A 54 -1.05 16.18 26.72
C GLY A 54 -1.38 16.54 25.27
N GLY A 55 -2.39 15.89 24.69
CA GLY A 55 -2.92 16.23 23.37
C GLY A 55 -4.39 16.63 23.47
N LEU A 56 -4.65 17.94 23.51
CA LEU A 56 -5.98 18.51 23.34
C LEU A 56 -6.51 18.14 21.94
N ALA A 57 -7.30 17.07 21.85
CA ALA A 57 -8.12 16.81 20.70
C ALA A 57 -9.18 17.92 20.62
N ALA A 58 -9.06 18.79 19.62
CA ALA A 58 -10.12 19.71 19.26
C ALA A 58 -11.30 18.91 18.72
N ASP A 59 -12.33 18.74 19.55
CA ASP A 59 -13.63 18.19 19.18
C ASP A 59 -14.28 19.09 18.12
N LEU A 60 -14.24 18.65 16.85
CA LEU A 60 -15.19 19.12 15.83
C LEU A 60 -16.35 18.14 15.77
N SER A 61 -17.27 18.29 16.73
CA SER A 61 -18.60 17.70 16.66
C SER A 61 -19.50 18.59 15.79
N TYR A 62 -19.92 18.09 14.62
CA TYR A 62 -21.00 18.72 13.87
C TYR A 62 -22.33 18.10 14.30
N ALA A 63 -23.13 18.93 14.95
CA ALA A 63 -24.43 18.61 15.50
C ALA A 63 -25.44 18.18 14.42
N ALA A 64 -26.18 17.12 14.71
CA ALA A 64 -27.50 16.86 14.13
C ALA A 64 -28.54 16.91 15.25
N ILE A 65 -29.13 18.10 15.40
CA ILE A 65 -30.49 18.48 15.83
C ILE A 65 -31.20 17.57 16.86
N SER A 66 -31.49 18.22 17.99
CA SER A 66 -32.23 17.78 19.18
C SER A 66 -33.73 17.53 18.98
N THR A 67 -34.28 16.62 19.79
CA THR A 67 -35.66 16.72 20.32
C THR A 67 -35.62 16.46 21.84
N PRO A 68 -36.36 17.22 22.68
CA PRO A 68 -36.15 17.23 24.13
C PRO A 68 -37.21 16.44 24.91
N SER A 69 -36.81 15.74 25.98
CA SER A 69 -37.73 15.39 27.07
C SER A 69 -37.00 15.03 28.38
N ASN A 70 -37.02 16.02 29.28
CA ASN A 70 -37.06 16.02 30.76
C ASN A 70 -35.99 15.30 31.63
N PRO A 71 -35.50 15.99 32.70
CA PRO A 71 -34.57 15.45 33.68
C PRO A 71 -35.30 14.84 34.89
N VAL A 72 -34.72 13.80 35.50
CA VAL A 72 -35.06 13.37 36.87
C VAL A 72 -33.75 13.20 37.66
N PRO A 73 -33.70 13.61 38.95
CA PRO A 73 -32.44 13.86 39.67
C PRO A 73 -31.89 12.65 40.44
N LEU A 74 -30.58 12.76 40.71
CA LEU A 74 -29.69 11.93 41.53
C LEU A 74 -30.27 11.43 42.87
N GLU A 75 -29.91 10.19 43.24
CA GLU A 75 -29.64 9.82 44.64
C GLU A 75 -28.37 8.93 44.78
N PRO A 76 -27.61 9.04 45.88
CA PRO A 76 -26.34 8.33 46.09
C PRO A 76 -26.42 7.19 47.13
N ARG A 77 -25.65 6.11 46.92
CA ARG A 77 -25.10 5.10 47.88
C ARG A 77 -24.88 3.79 47.12
N GLY A 78 -23.84 2.98 47.30
CA GLY A 78 -22.70 2.96 48.20
C GLY A 78 -21.97 1.61 48.00
N THR A 79 -20.67 1.62 48.26
CA THR A 79 -19.78 0.51 48.68
C THR A 79 -19.62 -0.76 47.82
N THR A 80 -18.35 -0.92 47.39
CA THR A 80 -17.55 -2.16 47.31
C THR A 80 -18.06 -3.30 46.42
N ASP A 81 -17.51 -3.37 45.22
CA ASP A 81 -17.04 -4.63 44.64
C ASP A 81 -15.80 -4.35 43.79
N GLU A 82 -14.70 -5.05 44.09
CA GLU A 82 -13.50 -5.09 43.27
C GLU A 82 -13.85 -5.67 41.90
N ALA A 83 -14.06 -4.80 40.90
CA ALA A 83 -14.08 -5.21 39.52
C ALA A 83 -12.64 -5.54 39.08
N PRO A 84 -12.41 -6.65 38.35
CA PRO A 84 -11.08 -7.02 37.92
C PRO A 84 -10.54 -5.93 37.00
N VAL A 85 -9.32 -5.48 37.29
CA VAL A 85 -8.54 -4.59 36.42
C VAL A 85 -8.60 -5.14 35.01
N GLU A 86 -9.36 -4.47 34.16
CA GLU A 86 -9.41 -4.73 32.74
C GLU A 86 -7.99 -4.48 32.25
N VAL A 87 -7.29 -5.59 31.93
CA VAL A 87 -5.94 -5.58 31.40
C VAL A 87 -5.97 -4.67 30.19
N GLN A 88 -5.37 -3.48 30.33
CA GLN A 88 -5.22 -2.51 29.27
C GLN A 88 -4.64 -3.25 28.06
N ALA A 89 -5.42 -3.25 26.98
CA ALA A 89 -5.04 -3.83 25.72
C ALA A 89 -3.66 -3.27 25.30
N ILE A 90 -2.75 -4.19 25.02
CA ILE A 90 -1.46 -4.06 24.33
C ILE A 90 -1.36 -2.73 23.58
N SER A 91 -0.39 -1.89 23.97
CA SER A 91 -0.07 -0.61 23.32
C SER A 91 0.22 -0.86 21.85
N ARG A 92 -0.75 -0.58 20.98
CA ARG A 92 -0.63 -0.67 19.52
C ARG A 92 0.36 0.39 19.03
N ASP A 93 1.20 0.04 18.04
CA ASP A 93 2.04 0.97 17.28
C ASP A 93 1.35 2.32 17.11
N ASP A 94 2.00 3.41 17.54
CA ASP A 94 1.58 4.73 17.15
C ASP A 94 1.82 4.88 15.65
N LEU A 95 0.79 4.61 14.85
CA LEU A 95 0.83 4.75 13.40
C LEU A 95 0.92 6.23 12.98
N SER A 96 0.88 7.17 13.92
CA SER A 96 1.05 8.58 13.65
C SER A 96 2.54 8.98 13.66
N ILE A 97 3.15 9.07 12.48
CA ILE A 97 4.58 9.39 12.40
C ILE A 97 4.90 10.89 12.42
N PRO A 98 6.01 11.33 13.04
CA PRO A 98 6.57 12.65 12.88
C PRO A 98 6.88 12.96 11.42
N SER A 99 6.55 14.16 10.97
CA SER A 99 6.83 14.63 9.61
C SER A 99 8.15 15.38 9.53
N ALA A 100 8.85 15.18 8.41
CA ALA A 100 9.97 16.00 7.95
C ALA A 100 11.14 16.22 8.94
N LYS A 101 11.37 15.32 9.90
CA LYS A 101 12.40 15.50 10.95
C LYS A 101 13.82 15.09 10.53
N THR A 102 13.94 14.22 9.53
CA THR A 102 15.21 13.65 9.05
C THR A 102 15.54 14.06 7.62
N THR A 103 14.97 15.16 7.15
CA THR A 103 15.01 15.57 5.74
C THR A 103 16.29 16.31 5.39
N CYS A 104 16.59 16.40 4.09
CA CYS A 104 17.64 17.28 3.60
C CYS A 104 17.40 18.74 4.05
N GLU A 105 16.14 19.17 4.07
CA GLU A 105 15.74 20.49 4.58
C GLU A 105 16.17 20.68 6.04
N ALA A 106 15.91 19.70 6.91
CA ALA A 106 16.33 19.76 8.31
C ALA A 106 17.85 19.85 8.47
N VAL A 107 18.63 19.18 7.60
CA VAL A 107 20.10 19.26 7.58
C VAL A 107 20.57 20.66 7.16
N LEU A 108 19.91 21.29 6.19
CA LEU A 108 20.26 22.65 5.75
C LEU A 108 20.05 23.72 6.83
N GLN A 109 19.19 23.44 7.82
CA GLN A 109 18.95 24.32 8.96
C GLN A 109 19.93 24.10 10.13
N TRP A 110 20.97 23.26 9.97
CA TRP A 110 21.93 23.01 11.05
C TRP A 110 22.75 24.27 11.38
N PRO A 111 23.03 24.54 12.67
CA PRO A 111 23.74 25.75 13.10
C PRO A 111 25.12 25.94 12.46
N VAL A 112 25.81 24.84 12.11
CA VAL A 112 27.12 24.88 11.44
C VAL A 112 27.08 25.51 10.05
N LEU A 113 25.89 25.57 9.43
CA LEU A 113 25.66 26.20 8.13
C LEU A 113 25.29 27.68 8.26
N GLU A 114 25.28 28.24 9.48
CA GLU A 114 25.15 29.68 9.75
C GLU A 114 23.95 30.36 9.03
N CYS A 115 22.84 29.63 8.88
CA CYS A 115 21.65 30.10 8.16
C CYS A 115 21.93 30.49 6.68
N CYS A 116 22.89 29.84 6.02
CA CYS A 116 23.20 30.06 4.60
C CYS A 116 22.00 29.77 3.68
N TYR A 117 21.05 28.96 4.15
CA TYR A 117 19.84 28.59 3.42
C TYR A 117 18.62 29.05 4.22
N PRO A 118 17.62 29.68 3.58
CA PRO A 118 16.37 29.99 4.26
C PRO A 118 15.64 28.70 4.66
N PRO A 119 14.75 28.74 5.65
CA PRO A 119 13.83 27.63 5.92
C PRO A 119 13.03 27.26 4.68
N ASN A 120 12.79 25.96 4.49
CA ASN A 120 12.04 25.38 3.39
C ASN A 120 12.66 25.59 1.99
N TYR A 121 13.96 25.83 1.90
CA TYR A 121 14.64 26.18 0.64
C TYR A 121 14.43 25.15 -0.48
N ILE A 122 14.54 23.85 -0.20
CA ILE A 122 14.34 22.80 -1.21
C ILE A 122 12.85 22.51 -1.38
N ILE A 123 12.13 22.43 -0.27
CA ILE A 123 10.75 21.97 -0.28
C ILE A 123 9.80 22.98 -0.93
N ASP A 124 10.03 24.28 -0.76
CA ASP A 124 9.22 25.33 -1.39
C ASP A 124 9.23 25.21 -2.91
N ALA A 125 10.38 24.89 -3.52
CA ALA A 125 10.45 24.65 -4.97
C ALA A 125 9.55 23.48 -5.43
N VAL A 126 9.36 22.47 -4.59
CA VAL A 126 8.45 21.35 -4.86
C VAL A 126 6.99 21.82 -4.79
N PHE A 127 6.63 22.69 -3.84
CA PHE A 127 5.27 23.21 -3.68
C PHE A 127 4.90 24.29 -4.71
N GLU A 128 5.84 25.13 -5.12
CA GLU A 128 5.64 26.19 -6.12
C GLU A 128 5.35 25.64 -7.51
N THR A 129 5.97 24.52 -7.90
CA THR A 129 5.78 23.92 -9.24
C THR A 129 4.37 23.36 -9.50
N GLY A 130 3.52 23.25 -8.48
CA GLY A 130 2.18 22.65 -8.56
C GLY A 130 1.00 23.63 -8.61
N ILE A 131 1.20 24.92 -8.33
CA ILE A 131 0.11 25.91 -8.26
C ILE A 131 -0.05 26.57 -9.63
N VAL A 132 -1.15 26.25 -10.33
CA VAL A 132 -1.57 26.93 -11.56
C VAL A 132 -2.95 27.51 -11.29
N ASP A 133 -3.01 28.77 -10.89
CA ASP A 133 -4.28 29.46 -10.64
C ASP A 133 -4.86 29.89 -12.00
N SER A 134 -5.81 29.09 -12.48
CA SER A 134 -6.32 29.17 -13.86
C SER A 134 -7.14 30.44 -14.14
N ASP A 135 -7.45 31.23 -13.10
CA ASP A 135 -8.23 32.47 -13.16
C ASP A 135 -7.37 33.72 -13.40
N SER A 136 -6.05 33.58 -13.60
CA SER A 136 -5.20 34.69 -14.01
C SER A 136 -5.21 34.86 -15.54
N ASP A 137 -5.77 35.98 -16.01
CA ASP A 137 -5.88 36.37 -17.43
C ASP A 137 -4.53 36.53 -18.16
N GLU A 138 -3.39 36.36 -17.47
CA GLU A 138 -2.03 36.54 -18.01
C GLU A 138 -1.41 35.25 -18.60
N GLU A 139 -2.09 34.10 -18.51
CA GLU A 139 -1.50 32.79 -18.84
C GLU A 139 -1.67 32.27 -20.29
N ASP A 140 -2.27 33.04 -21.19
CA ASP A 140 -2.58 32.55 -22.54
C ASP A 140 -1.34 32.31 -23.42
N GLU A 141 -0.18 32.93 -23.12
CA GLU A 141 1.05 32.70 -23.91
C GLU A 141 1.81 31.42 -23.53
N LYS A 142 1.82 31.00 -22.25
CA LYS A 142 2.50 29.76 -21.82
C LYS A 142 1.65 28.52 -22.10
N LYS A 143 0.32 28.62 -21.96
CA LYS A 143 -0.63 27.57 -22.35
C LYS A 143 -0.55 27.25 -23.84
N ASN A 144 -0.27 28.23 -24.70
CA ASN A 144 -0.08 27.97 -26.13
C ASN A 144 1.11 27.05 -26.43
N SER A 145 2.16 27.01 -25.60
CA SER A 145 3.29 26.08 -25.80
C SER A 145 2.92 24.63 -25.45
N SER A 146 2.24 24.40 -24.33
CA SER A 146 1.76 23.09 -23.88
C SER A 146 0.57 22.58 -24.69
N ILE A 147 -0.32 23.48 -25.13
CA ILE A 147 -1.38 23.20 -26.10
C ILE A 147 -0.79 22.93 -27.50
N SER A 148 0.32 23.59 -27.90
CA SER A 148 1.00 23.24 -29.17
C SER A 148 1.63 21.84 -29.16
N LEU A 149 2.13 21.39 -27.99
CA LEU A 149 2.61 20.02 -27.79
C LEU A 149 1.44 19.01 -27.80
N LEU A 150 0.32 19.34 -27.16
CA LEU A 150 -0.92 18.56 -27.22
C LEU A 150 -1.53 18.51 -28.64
N ASN A 151 -1.40 19.58 -29.42
CA ASN A 151 -1.89 19.62 -30.80
C ASN A 151 -0.96 18.88 -31.79
N LYS A 152 0.35 18.80 -31.51
CA LYS A 152 1.26 17.84 -32.18
C LYS A 152 1.00 16.39 -31.75
N SER A 153 0.40 16.16 -30.60
CA SER A 153 0.06 14.82 -30.05
C SER A 153 -1.06 14.09 -30.77
N ARG A 154 -1.70 14.69 -31.79
CA ARG A 154 -2.78 14.04 -32.57
C ARG A 154 -2.31 12.83 -33.38
N THR A 155 -1.01 12.56 -33.44
CA THR A 155 -0.43 11.39 -34.11
C THR A 155 -0.25 10.16 -33.22
N HIS A 156 -0.34 10.28 -31.88
CA HIS A 156 -0.18 9.16 -30.94
C HIS A 156 -1.37 9.14 -29.95
N GLY A 157 -2.54 8.79 -30.47
CA GLY A 157 -3.75 8.57 -29.67
C GLY A 157 -3.70 7.24 -28.91
N PHE A 158 -4.78 6.95 -28.17
CA PHE A 158 -5.01 5.62 -27.63
C PHE A 158 -4.96 4.58 -28.76
N ASN A 159 -4.23 3.50 -28.54
CA ASN A 159 -4.15 2.36 -29.43
C ASN A 159 -4.51 1.08 -28.66
N GLU A 160 -5.55 0.39 -29.11
CA GLU A 160 -6.06 -0.85 -28.53
C GLU A 160 -5.02 -1.98 -28.59
N GLU A 161 -4.18 -2.01 -29.63
CA GLU A 161 -3.16 -3.06 -29.82
C GLU A 161 -2.06 -3.01 -28.74
N ASP A 162 -1.80 -1.82 -28.20
CA ASP A 162 -0.78 -1.60 -27.19
C ASP A 162 -1.26 -1.99 -25.77
N VAL A 163 -2.57 -2.21 -25.57
CA VAL A 163 -3.16 -2.46 -24.24
C VAL A 163 -2.58 -3.72 -23.59
N LEU A 164 -2.61 -4.86 -24.28
CA LEU A 164 -2.14 -6.11 -23.70
C LEU A 164 -0.62 -6.07 -23.40
N PRO A 165 0.27 -5.67 -24.35
CA PRO A 165 1.70 -5.56 -24.06
C PRO A 165 2.02 -4.61 -22.89
N LEU A 166 1.34 -3.47 -22.79
CA LEU A 166 1.59 -2.52 -21.70
C LEU A 166 1.08 -3.03 -20.35
N VAL A 167 -0.07 -3.70 -20.30
CA VAL A 167 -0.57 -4.31 -19.06
C VAL A 167 0.35 -5.46 -18.60
N GLN A 168 0.91 -6.25 -19.53
CA GLN A 168 1.91 -7.26 -19.18
C GLN A 168 3.14 -6.60 -18.54
N ARG A 169 3.68 -5.54 -19.16
CA ARG A 169 4.82 -4.77 -18.58
C ARG A 169 4.51 -4.22 -17.19
N PHE A 170 3.28 -3.75 -16.96
CA PHE A 170 2.84 -3.33 -15.64
C PHE A 170 2.86 -4.47 -14.62
N LEU A 171 2.35 -5.65 -15.00
CA LEU A 171 2.37 -6.82 -14.13
C LEU A 171 3.81 -7.23 -13.78
N ASP A 172 4.70 -7.22 -14.76
CA ASP A 172 6.09 -7.65 -14.59
C ASP A 172 6.92 -6.66 -13.75
N LEU A 173 6.74 -5.34 -13.97
CA LEU A 173 7.67 -4.32 -13.46
C LEU A 173 7.11 -3.49 -12.29
N VAL A 174 5.79 -3.41 -12.13
CA VAL A 174 5.16 -2.48 -11.17
C VAL A 174 4.33 -3.21 -10.13
N HIS A 175 3.49 -4.16 -10.57
CA HIS A 175 2.59 -4.90 -9.68
C HIS A 175 3.35 -5.83 -8.72
N THR A 176 4.49 -6.39 -9.15
CA THR A 176 5.40 -7.18 -8.30
C THR A 176 5.82 -6.44 -7.02
N LYS A 177 5.94 -5.11 -7.09
CA LYS A 177 6.30 -4.25 -5.95
C LYS A 177 5.09 -3.68 -5.22
N ASN A 178 3.95 -3.62 -5.90
CA ASN A 178 2.71 -3.04 -5.40
C ASN A 178 1.54 -3.99 -5.66
N PRO A 179 1.53 -5.14 -4.98
CA PRO A 179 0.60 -6.20 -5.27
C PRO A 179 -0.75 -5.79 -4.67
N VAL A 180 -1.53 -4.90 -5.28
CA VAL A 180 -2.88 -4.51 -4.77
C VAL A 180 -4.02 -4.94 -5.70
N LEU A 181 -3.70 -5.71 -6.75
CA LEU A 181 -4.64 -6.29 -7.72
C LEU A 181 -4.47 -7.81 -7.82
N GLU A 182 -5.47 -8.46 -8.41
CA GLU A 182 -5.37 -9.82 -8.91
C GLU A 182 -5.02 -9.76 -10.41
N ALA A 183 -3.94 -10.45 -10.79
CA ALA A 183 -3.41 -10.40 -12.15
C ALA A 183 -4.43 -10.90 -13.19
N ASP A 184 -5.13 -12.00 -12.91
CA ASP A 184 -6.14 -12.56 -13.82
C ASP A 184 -7.33 -11.62 -14.02
N THR A 185 -7.75 -10.94 -12.95
CA THR A 185 -8.82 -9.93 -13.02
C THR A 185 -8.36 -8.74 -13.87
N LEU A 186 -7.14 -8.24 -13.59
CA LEU A 186 -6.26 -7.46 -14.46
C LEU A 186 -6.48 -7.73 -15.94
N TRP A 187 -6.06 -8.94 -16.30
CA TRP A 187 -5.96 -9.41 -17.66
C TRP A 187 -7.32 -9.56 -18.34
N SER A 188 -8.34 -9.99 -17.59
CA SER A 188 -9.71 -10.04 -18.10
C SER A 188 -10.25 -8.66 -18.50
N TYR A 189 -9.90 -7.60 -17.75
CA TYR A 189 -10.29 -6.24 -18.10
C TYR A 189 -9.53 -5.75 -19.33
N ALA A 190 -8.22 -6.05 -19.40
CA ALA A 190 -7.39 -5.67 -20.54
C ALA A 190 -7.86 -6.30 -21.86
N ARG A 191 -8.22 -7.60 -21.86
CA ARG A 191 -8.79 -8.28 -23.04
C ARG A 191 -10.09 -7.64 -23.51
N ARG A 192 -11.00 -7.36 -22.57
CA ARG A 192 -12.26 -6.68 -22.90
C ARG A 192 -12.04 -5.29 -23.49
N VAL A 193 -11.05 -4.54 -23.01
CA VAL A 193 -10.71 -3.22 -23.57
C VAL A 193 -10.09 -3.36 -24.97
N ALA A 194 -9.27 -4.39 -25.20
CA ALA A 194 -8.68 -4.64 -26.52
C ALA A 194 -9.73 -5.10 -27.55
N GLU A 195 -10.76 -5.84 -27.12
CA GLU A 195 -11.83 -6.37 -28.00
C GLU A 195 -12.98 -5.37 -28.19
N ASP A 196 -13.51 -4.78 -27.10
CA ASP A 196 -14.70 -3.92 -27.12
C ASP A 196 -14.37 -2.42 -27.14
N GLY A 197 -13.09 -2.06 -26.96
CA GLY A 197 -12.68 -0.67 -26.73
C GLY A 197 -12.91 -0.17 -25.30
N LEU A 198 -12.55 1.10 -25.07
CA LEU A 198 -12.68 1.76 -23.76
C LEU A 198 -14.12 2.11 -23.41
N LYS A 199 -14.54 1.75 -22.19
CA LYS A 199 -15.83 2.14 -21.62
C LYS A 199 -15.66 3.27 -20.61
N TRP A 200 -16.76 3.91 -20.22
CA TRP A 200 -16.80 4.93 -19.15
C TRP A 200 -17.02 4.27 -17.79
N ASP A 201 -16.06 3.45 -17.36
CA ASP A 201 -16.15 2.71 -16.10
C ASP A 201 -14.80 2.59 -15.38
N SER A 202 -14.85 2.14 -14.12
CA SER A 202 -13.67 1.93 -13.27
C SER A 202 -12.69 0.89 -13.81
N ARG A 203 -13.17 -0.11 -14.57
CA ARG A 203 -12.34 -1.16 -15.15
C ARG A 203 -11.45 -0.61 -16.26
N SER A 204 -12.04 0.19 -17.16
CA SER A 204 -11.29 0.91 -18.18
C SER A 204 -10.31 1.90 -17.56
N CYS A 205 -10.70 2.57 -16.46
CA CYS A 205 -9.79 3.43 -15.70
C CYS A 205 -8.56 2.66 -15.19
N MET A 206 -8.76 1.50 -14.60
CA MET A 206 -7.68 0.66 -14.09
C MET A 206 -6.74 0.17 -15.21
N VAL A 207 -7.30 -0.30 -16.34
CA VAL A 207 -6.51 -0.72 -17.50
C VAL A 207 -5.66 0.42 -18.05
N LEU A 208 -6.21 1.64 -18.14
CA LEU A 208 -5.48 2.82 -18.59
C LEU A 208 -4.36 3.22 -17.63
N LEU A 209 -4.56 3.11 -16.32
CA LEU A 209 -3.50 3.31 -15.33
C LEU A 209 -2.39 2.28 -15.46
N ALA A 210 -2.73 1.01 -15.65
CA ALA A 210 -1.76 -0.05 -15.92
C ALA A 210 -1.00 0.22 -17.23
N CYS A 211 -1.67 0.68 -18.29
CA CYS A 211 -1.00 1.05 -19.55
C CYS A 211 -0.06 2.24 -19.37
N ALA A 212 -0.46 3.26 -18.61
CA ALA A 212 0.36 4.42 -18.31
C ALA A 212 1.64 4.03 -17.57
N LEU A 213 1.50 3.19 -16.54
CA LEU A 213 2.62 2.64 -15.77
C LEU A 213 3.51 1.72 -16.61
N GLY A 214 2.93 0.81 -17.39
CA GLY A 214 3.67 -0.07 -18.30
C GLY A 214 4.45 0.68 -19.38
N SER A 215 4.01 1.90 -19.75
CA SER A 215 4.72 2.77 -20.69
C SER A 215 5.97 3.41 -20.11
N VAL A 216 5.94 3.76 -18.81
CA VAL A 216 7.04 4.48 -18.13
C VAL A 216 7.97 3.56 -17.34
N ALA A 217 7.49 2.38 -16.93
CA ALA A 217 8.27 1.42 -16.15
C ALA A 217 9.42 0.81 -16.96
N ARG A 218 10.53 0.57 -16.27
CA ARG A 218 11.81 0.08 -16.80
C ARG A 218 12.35 -1.05 -15.95
N SER A 219 13.04 -1.99 -16.60
CA SER A 219 13.72 -3.08 -15.91
C SER A 219 15.15 -2.66 -15.56
N PHE A 220 15.62 -2.99 -14.36
CA PHE A 220 17.02 -2.86 -13.96
C PHE A 220 17.68 -4.24 -14.07
N PRO A 221 18.87 -4.42 -14.69
CA PRO A 221 19.85 -3.45 -15.16
C PRO A 221 19.74 -3.13 -16.67
N GLU A 222 19.50 -1.87 -17.03
CA GLU A 222 19.47 -1.41 -18.44
C GLU A 222 20.88 -1.43 -19.13
N GLY A 223 21.92 -1.95 -18.45
CA GLY A 223 23.32 -1.72 -18.78
C GLY A 223 24.06 -2.80 -19.60
N THR A 224 23.54 -4.03 -19.72
CA THR A 224 24.32 -5.16 -20.30
C THR A 224 23.78 -5.70 -21.62
N SER A 225 22.63 -5.23 -22.10
CA SER A 225 22.14 -5.62 -23.43
C SER A 225 22.84 -4.79 -24.51
N MET A 226 23.68 -5.46 -25.29
CA MET A 226 24.48 -4.95 -26.41
C MET A 226 23.78 -3.79 -27.16
N ARG A 227 24.29 -2.56 -27.00
CA ARG A 227 23.83 -1.36 -27.72
C ARG A 227 23.81 -1.66 -29.22
N ARG A 228 22.61 -1.72 -29.83
CA ARG A 228 22.48 -1.80 -31.28
C ARG A 228 23.03 -0.51 -31.91
N PRO A 229 23.90 -0.57 -32.94
CA PRO A 229 24.32 0.62 -33.66
C PRO A 229 23.09 1.26 -34.32
N GLY A 230 22.77 2.50 -33.96
CA GLY A 230 21.58 3.22 -34.46
C GLY A 230 20.45 3.41 -33.45
N ALA A 231 20.60 2.95 -32.19
CA ALA A 231 19.64 3.26 -31.13
C ALA A 231 19.55 4.78 -30.90
N THR A 232 18.33 5.31 -30.85
CA THR A 232 18.06 6.70 -30.44
C THR A 232 18.71 6.95 -29.07
N SER A 233 19.20 8.17 -28.84
CA SER A 233 19.76 8.54 -27.54
C SER A 233 18.79 8.16 -26.43
N SER A 234 19.26 7.49 -25.35
CA SER A 234 18.45 6.99 -24.23
C SER A 234 17.41 8.00 -23.72
N LEU A 235 17.76 9.30 -23.72
CA LEU A 235 16.90 10.41 -23.33
C LEU A 235 15.66 10.60 -24.23
N LYS A 236 15.80 10.41 -25.55
CA LYS A 236 14.68 10.53 -26.50
C LYS A 236 13.67 9.41 -26.30
N SER A 237 14.16 8.17 -26.14
CA SER A 237 13.33 7.01 -25.79
C SER A 237 12.61 7.23 -24.45
N GLN A 238 13.29 7.82 -23.46
CA GLN A 238 12.67 8.20 -22.19
C GLN A 238 11.54 9.22 -22.36
N ALA A 239 11.77 10.28 -23.12
CA ALA A 239 10.76 11.29 -23.39
C ALA A 239 9.53 10.71 -24.12
N GLU A 240 9.74 9.80 -25.07
CA GLU A 240 8.67 9.09 -25.79
C GLU A 240 7.84 8.19 -24.85
N SER A 241 8.50 7.43 -23.96
CA SER A 241 7.83 6.62 -22.92
C SER A 241 7.02 7.48 -21.95
N LEU A 242 7.58 8.59 -21.47
CA LEU A 242 6.89 9.52 -20.57
C LEU A 242 5.67 10.15 -21.25
N HIS A 243 5.83 10.61 -22.49
CA HIS A 243 4.74 11.17 -23.28
C HIS A 243 3.62 10.15 -23.49
N ARG A 244 3.96 8.92 -23.86
CA ARG A 244 2.99 7.83 -24.02
C ARG A 244 2.24 7.54 -22.71
N GLY A 245 2.98 7.44 -21.60
CA GLY A 245 2.37 7.27 -20.28
C GLY A 245 1.38 8.37 -19.94
N GLU A 246 1.72 9.62 -20.26
CA GLU A 246 0.87 10.80 -20.01
C GLU A 246 -0.44 10.75 -20.81
N VAL A 247 -0.42 10.25 -22.06
CA VAL A 247 -1.65 10.04 -22.85
C VAL A 247 -2.60 9.07 -22.16
N TYR A 248 -2.12 7.88 -21.76
CA TYR A 248 -2.94 6.88 -21.07
C TYR A 248 -3.42 7.37 -19.70
N TYR A 249 -2.56 8.05 -18.94
CA TYR A 249 -2.89 8.59 -17.63
C TYR A 249 -4.00 9.66 -17.71
N ASN A 250 -3.95 10.55 -18.71
CA ASN A 250 -4.99 11.55 -18.92
C ASN A 250 -6.34 10.93 -19.29
N LEU A 251 -6.34 9.85 -20.06
CA LEU A 251 -7.57 9.08 -20.35
C LEU A 251 -8.13 8.41 -19.08
N ALA A 252 -7.26 7.94 -18.18
CA ALA A 252 -7.67 7.38 -16.90
C ALA A 252 -8.27 8.45 -15.99
N ARG A 253 -7.60 9.61 -15.85
CA ARG A 253 -8.07 10.75 -15.03
C ARG A 253 -9.48 11.20 -15.35
N ARG A 254 -9.86 11.22 -16.64
CA ARG A 254 -11.23 11.56 -17.07
C ARG A 254 -12.31 10.64 -16.50
N ARG A 255 -11.95 9.47 -15.96
CA ARG A 255 -12.85 8.47 -15.39
C ARG A 255 -12.88 8.49 -13.86
N PHE A 256 -12.09 9.33 -13.18
CA PHE A 256 -12.02 9.34 -11.71
C PHE A 256 -13.36 9.70 -11.07
N GLY A 257 -14.12 10.62 -11.68
CA GLY A 257 -15.47 10.97 -11.22
C GLY A 257 -16.51 9.84 -11.33
N LEU A 258 -16.18 8.74 -12.02
CA LEU A 258 -17.05 7.57 -12.20
C LEU A 258 -16.70 6.42 -11.25
N LEU A 259 -15.66 6.57 -10.42
CA LEU A 259 -15.23 5.53 -9.49
C LEU A 259 -16.31 5.29 -8.43
N GLN A 260 -16.90 4.09 -8.46
CA GLN A 260 -17.94 3.68 -7.52
C GLN A 260 -17.37 3.22 -6.18
N LYS A 261 -18.21 3.22 -5.14
CA LYS A 261 -17.88 2.69 -3.81
C LYS A 261 -17.58 1.18 -3.90
N GLY A 262 -16.30 0.82 -3.84
CA GLY A 262 -15.79 -0.54 -3.94
C GLY A 262 -14.26 -0.53 -3.95
N LEU A 263 -13.61 -1.70 -3.93
CA LEU A 263 -12.14 -1.81 -3.89
C LEU A 263 -11.43 -1.20 -5.10
N LEU A 264 -12.11 -1.15 -6.26
CA LEU A 264 -11.49 -0.65 -7.48
C LEU A 264 -11.21 0.86 -7.43
N ALA A 265 -12.01 1.63 -6.67
CA ALA A 265 -11.77 3.07 -6.50
C ALA A 265 -10.45 3.39 -5.78
N PRO A 266 -10.19 2.88 -4.56
CA PRO A 266 -8.90 3.09 -3.91
C PRO A 266 -7.73 2.45 -4.69
N GLN A 267 -7.93 1.31 -5.37
CA GLN A 267 -6.89 0.75 -6.25
C GLN A 267 -6.53 1.70 -7.41
N CYS A 268 -7.53 2.32 -8.07
CA CYS A 268 -7.28 3.30 -9.14
C CYS A 268 -6.51 4.51 -8.62
N HIS A 269 -6.92 5.09 -7.49
CA HIS A 269 -6.20 6.20 -6.87
C HIS A 269 -4.78 5.81 -6.47
N PHE A 270 -4.60 4.61 -5.91
CA PHE A 270 -3.28 4.12 -5.51
C PHE A 270 -2.33 4.05 -6.71
N PHE A 271 -2.71 3.42 -7.81
CA PHE A 271 -1.84 3.37 -9.01
C PHE A 271 -1.70 4.71 -9.72
N ALA A 272 -2.66 5.62 -9.58
CA ALA A 272 -2.47 7.01 -10.00
C ALA A 272 -1.34 7.68 -9.20
N GLY A 273 -1.25 7.40 -7.90
CA GLY A 273 -0.13 7.84 -7.04
C GLY A 273 1.20 7.20 -7.45
N VAL A 274 1.21 5.89 -7.70
CA VAL A 274 2.41 5.20 -8.21
C VAL A 274 2.87 5.81 -9.54
N TYR A 275 1.96 6.12 -10.45
CA TYR A 275 2.29 6.78 -11.72
C TYR A 275 2.93 8.16 -11.50
N MET A 276 2.43 8.93 -10.54
CA MET A 276 3.03 10.21 -10.16
C MET A 276 4.45 10.04 -9.59
N MET A 277 4.70 8.99 -8.82
CA MET A 277 6.06 8.67 -8.35
C MET A 277 7.00 8.31 -9.50
N TYR A 278 6.56 7.48 -10.45
CA TYR A 278 7.34 7.13 -11.66
C TYR A 278 7.64 8.35 -12.56
N THR A 279 6.87 9.42 -12.42
CA THR A 279 7.05 10.67 -13.17
C THR A 279 7.63 11.81 -12.32
N LEU A 280 8.12 11.50 -11.11
CA LEU A 280 8.76 12.43 -10.17
C LEU A 280 7.88 13.63 -9.78
N ARG A 281 6.58 13.37 -9.51
CA ARG A 281 5.60 14.38 -9.07
C ARG A 281 5.08 14.06 -7.67
N PRO A 282 5.89 14.22 -6.61
CA PRO A 282 5.59 13.69 -5.27
C PRO A 282 4.33 14.30 -4.62
N LEU A 283 4.05 15.59 -4.80
CA LEU A 283 2.83 16.19 -4.24
C LEU A 283 1.55 15.64 -4.89
N LEU A 284 1.57 15.49 -6.22
CA LEU A 284 0.47 14.84 -6.92
C LEU A 284 0.35 13.37 -6.51
N ALA A 285 1.47 12.68 -6.28
CA ALA A 285 1.46 11.32 -5.76
C ALA A 285 0.77 11.24 -4.40
N TRP A 286 1.15 12.11 -3.47
CA TRP A 286 0.54 12.20 -2.15
C TRP A 286 -0.98 12.43 -2.22
N THR A 287 -1.45 13.38 -3.04
CA THR A 287 -2.91 13.61 -3.17
C THR A 287 -3.67 12.38 -3.66
N GLN A 288 -3.06 11.57 -4.54
CA GLN A 288 -3.64 10.32 -5.02
C GLN A 288 -3.59 9.21 -3.97
N PHE A 289 -2.48 9.04 -3.25
CA PHE A 289 -2.41 8.09 -2.14
C PHE A 289 -3.39 8.44 -1.03
N HIS A 290 -3.54 9.73 -0.71
CA HIS A 290 -4.53 10.21 0.24
C HIS A 290 -5.97 9.94 -0.22
N SER A 291 -6.25 10.14 -1.51
CA SER A 291 -7.54 9.79 -2.10
C SER A 291 -7.82 8.28 -2.04
N ALA A 292 -6.77 7.46 -2.20
CA ALA A 292 -6.85 6.01 -2.04
C ALA A 292 -7.17 5.62 -0.59
N SER A 293 -6.44 6.16 0.38
CA SER A 293 -6.67 5.95 1.82
C SER A 293 -8.08 6.33 2.24
N ARG A 294 -8.57 7.50 1.83
CA ARG A 294 -9.95 7.95 2.11
C ARG A 294 -10.99 7.07 1.45
N SER A 295 -10.82 6.72 0.18
CA SER A 295 -11.74 5.82 -0.54
C SER A 295 -11.79 4.44 0.12
N TYR A 296 -10.65 3.93 0.58
CA TYR A 296 -10.55 2.67 1.28
C TYR A 296 -11.20 2.71 2.66
N HIS A 297 -10.99 3.79 3.41
CA HIS A 297 -11.65 4.00 4.71
C HIS A 297 -13.18 3.97 4.57
N VAL A 298 -13.73 4.71 3.59
CA VAL A 298 -15.17 4.71 3.30
C VAL A 298 -15.65 3.32 2.89
N TYR A 299 -14.87 2.59 2.08
CA TYR A 299 -15.18 1.21 1.71
C TYR A 299 -15.31 0.29 2.93
N LEU A 300 -14.36 0.33 3.87
CA LEU A 300 -14.39 -0.47 5.09
C LEU A 300 -15.61 -0.13 5.97
N GLN A 301 -15.94 1.14 6.13
CA GLN A 301 -17.13 1.57 6.87
C GLN A 301 -18.42 1.04 6.23
N CYS A 302 -18.53 1.13 4.91
CA CYS A 302 -19.66 0.58 4.17
C CYS A 302 -19.77 -0.93 4.37
N GLN A 303 -18.65 -1.64 4.32
CA GLN A 303 -18.60 -3.09 4.46
C GLN A 303 -18.99 -3.54 5.88
N SER A 304 -18.49 -2.88 6.92
CA SER A 304 -18.84 -3.16 8.33
C SER A 304 -20.34 -3.01 8.60
N ARG A 305 -20.97 -1.97 8.04
CA ARG A 305 -22.43 -1.78 8.19
C ARG A 305 -23.24 -2.85 7.44
N ARG A 306 -22.74 -3.35 6.31
CA ARG A 306 -23.39 -4.42 5.54
C ARG A 306 -23.33 -5.77 6.24
N THR A 307 -22.21 -6.10 6.88
CA THR A 307 -22.05 -7.38 7.61
C THR A 307 -22.93 -7.46 8.84
N ASN A 308 -23.32 -6.33 9.44
CA ASN A 308 -24.22 -6.30 10.58
C ASN A 308 -25.71 -6.48 10.19
N SER A 309 -26.06 -6.41 8.91
CA SER A 309 -27.45 -6.33 8.44
C SER A 309 -28.01 -7.63 7.84
N LEU A 310 -27.18 -8.56 7.35
CA LEU A 310 -27.63 -9.77 6.66
C LEU A 310 -26.65 -10.92 6.99
N THR A 311 -27.20 -12.12 7.16
CA THR A 311 -26.52 -13.41 7.37
C THR A 311 -25.10 -13.43 6.79
N SER A 312 -24.11 -13.67 7.66
CA SER A 312 -22.68 -13.70 7.38
C SER A 312 -22.34 -14.59 6.18
N GLY A 313 -22.41 -14.02 4.98
CA GLY A 313 -21.75 -14.58 3.82
C GLY A 313 -20.25 -14.50 4.09
N SER A 314 -19.61 -15.66 4.23
CA SER A 314 -18.16 -15.75 4.42
C SER A 314 -17.45 -14.80 3.45
N ARG A 315 -16.77 -13.78 3.99
CA ARG A 315 -15.92 -12.92 3.18
C ARG A 315 -14.88 -13.83 2.55
N SER A 316 -14.87 -13.95 1.24
CA SER A 316 -13.88 -14.76 0.52
C SER A 316 -12.47 -14.36 1.00
N ALA A 317 -11.64 -15.34 1.39
CA ALA A 317 -10.28 -15.11 1.89
C ALA A 317 -9.48 -14.19 0.95
N ARG A 318 -9.63 -14.39 -0.36
CA ARG A 318 -9.04 -13.55 -1.43
C ARG A 318 -9.36 -12.06 -1.29
N ARG A 319 -10.61 -11.71 -0.96
CA ARG A 319 -11.01 -10.31 -0.78
C ARG A 319 -10.35 -9.70 0.45
N ARG A 320 -10.24 -10.46 1.54
CA ARG A 320 -9.54 -10.01 2.76
C ARG A 320 -8.05 -9.78 2.49
N GLN A 321 -7.39 -10.68 1.75
CA GLN A 321 -5.99 -10.50 1.34
C GLN A 321 -5.78 -9.21 0.53
N LEU A 322 -6.66 -8.92 -0.43
CA LEU A 322 -6.60 -7.67 -1.21
C LEU A 322 -6.77 -6.43 -0.34
N GLU A 323 -7.69 -6.47 0.63
CA GLU A 323 -7.90 -5.39 1.59
C GLU A 323 -6.65 -5.12 2.43
N GLN A 324 -6.02 -6.17 2.95
CA GLN A 324 -4.78 -6.04 3.72
C GLN A 324 -3.65 -5.46 2.87
N ARG A 325 -3.46 -5.98 1.66
CA ARG A 325 -2.45 -5.50 0.70
C ARG A 325 -2.68 -4.01 0.38
N LEU A 326 -3.93 -3.62 0.13
CA LEU A 326 -4.25 -2.23 -0.17
C LEU A 326 -4.07 -1.30 1.03
N TYR A 327 -4.46 -1.70 2.24
CA TYR A 327 -4.23 -0.92 3.46
C TYR A 327 -2.74 -0.60 3.64
N TRP A 328 -1.90 -1.64 3.66
CA TRP A 328 -0.47 -1.49 3.92
C TRP A 328 0.25 -0.75 2.79
N SER A 329 -0.15 -0.96 1.53
CA SER A 329 0.41 -0.21 0.39
C SER A 329 0.08 1.28 0.46
N CYS A 330 -1.18 1.64 0.75
CA CYS A 330 -1.60 3.04 0.90
C CYS A 330 -0.91 3.72 2.09
N TYR A 331 -0.94 3.08 3.27
CA TYR A 331 -0.33 3.61 4.48
C TYR A 331 1.18 3.80 4.31
N LYS A 332 1.89 2.78 3.80
CA LYS A 332 3.33 2.87 3.49
C LYS A 332 3.61 4.08 2.61
N SER A 333 2.92 4.20 1.46
CA SER A 333 3.16 5.26 0.47
C SER A 333 2.91 6.67 1.01
N GLU A 334 1.88 6.87 1.86
CA GLU A 334 1.66 8.15 2.54
C GLU A 334 2.77 8.45 3.56
N CYS A 335 3.20 7.45 4.33
CA CYS A 335 4.29 7.60 5.30
C CYS A 335 5.63 7.94 4.63
N GLU A 336 5.94 7.35 3.47
CA GLU A 336 7.21 7.66 2.77
C GLU A 336 7.27 9.13 2.35
N LEU A 337 6.16 9.68 1.85
CA LEU A 337 6.10 11.08 1.46
C LEU A 337 6.07 12.01 2.67
N ARG A 338 5.39 11.62 3.76
CA ARG A 338 5.34 12.40 5.01
C ARG A 338 6.68 12.45 5.76
N ALA A 339 7.51 11.41 5.63
CA ALA A 339 8.85 11.43 6.20
C ALA A 339 9.73 12.52 5.54
N GLU A 340 9.49 12.80 4.25
CA GLU A 340 10.26 13.77 3.46
C GLU A 340 9.65 15.18 3.43
N MET A 341 8.34 15.30 3.64
CA MET A 341 7.59 16.55 3.48
C MET A 341 6.62 16.72 4.64
N ASP A 342 6.39 17.95 5.07
CA ASP A 342 5.47 18.26 6.18
C ASP A 342 3.98 18.16 5.77
N LEU A 343 3.57 16.98 5.33
CA LEU A 343 2.24 16.64 4.83
C LEU A 343 1.40 16.03 5.94
N PRO A 344 0.06 16.19 5.96
CA PRO A 344 -0.84 15.58 6.96
C PRO A 344 -0.66 14.06 7.16
N ASN A 345 -1.05 13.58 8.34
CA ASN A 345 -0.95 12.15 8.66
C ASN A 345 -1.95 11.32 7.86
N SER A 346 -1.66 10.04 7.67
CA SER A 346 -2.56 9.12 6.98
C SER A 346 -3.87 8.99 7.75
N SER A 347 -5.01 9.06 7.07
CA SER A 347 -6.30 8.73 7.67
C SER A 347 -6.42 7.25 8.09
N LEU A 348 -5.48 6.42 7.63
CA LEU A 348 -5.38 5.01 8.00
C LEU A 348 -4.64 4.80 9.33
N ALA A 349 -3.83 5.78 9.77
CA ALA A 349 -3.13 5.73 11.06
C ALA A 349 -4.11 5.69 12.24
N SER A 350 -5.19 6.47 12.16
CA SER A 350 -6.27 6.46 13.16
C SER A 350 -7.17 5.23 13.08
N PHE A 351 -6.99 4.38 12.06
CA PHE A 351 -7.82 3.19 11.88
C PHE A 351 -7.16 1.98 12.53
N ASN A 352 -7.84 1.38 13.50
CA ASN A 352 -7.43 0.13 14.13
C ASN A 352 -7.58 -1.05 13.17
N TYR A 353 -6.62 -1.23 12.25
CA TYR A 353 -6.61 -2.35 11.34
C TYR A 353 -6.16 -3.63 12.08
N PRO A 354 -6.89 -4.75 11.96
CA PRO A 354 -6.66 -5.92 12.80
C PRO A 354 -5.40 -6.71 12.43
N ASP A 355 -4.97 -6.64 11.16
CA ASP A 355 -3.91 -7.48 10.64
C ASP A 355 -2.60 -6.71 10.51
N MET A 356 -1.57 -7.14 11.25
CA MET A 356 -0.24 -6.49 11.31
C MET A 356 0.55 -6.56 9.98
N HIS A 357 0.24 -7.53 9.13
CA HIS A 357 0.88 -7.75 7.84
C HIS A 357 -0.16 -8.33 6.89
N PRO A 358 0.00 -8.15 5.58
CA PRO A 358 -0.89 -8.77 4.62
C PRO A 358 -0.63 -10.27 4.54
N SER A 359 -1.71 -11.05 4.48
CA SER A 359 -1.63 -12.48 4.26
C SER A 359 -1.21 -12.76 2.81
N PRO A 360 -0.42 -13.82 2.60
CA PRO A 360 0.21 -14.09 1.32
C PRO A 360 -0.83 -14.68 0.34
N PRO A 361 -0.73 -14.40 -0.98
CA PRO A 361 -1.76 -14.77 -1.96
C PRO A 361 -1.78 -16.27 -2.26
N ASP A 362 -2.95 -16.88 -2.47
CA ASP A 362 -3.04 -18.33 -2.75
C ASP A 362 -2.42 -18.67 -4.13
N MET A 363 -1.20 -19.22 -4.13
CA MET A 363 -0.39 -19.43 -5.35
C MET A 363 -0.82 -20.64 -6.20
N ASP A 364 -1.59 -21.57 -5.63
CA ASP A 364 -1.85 -22.90 -6.22
C ASP A 364 -3.27 -23.10 -6.78
N THR A 365 -4.17 -22.12 -6.68
CA THR A 365 -5.55 -22.30 -7.14
C THR A 365 -5.84 -21.52 -8.43
N PRO A 366 -6.04 -22.20 -9.58
CA PRO A 366 -6.56 -21.52 -10.75
C PRO A 366 -7.91 -20.88 -10.41
N SER A 367 -8.06 -19.61 -10.78
CA SER A 367 -9.26 -18.78 -10.59
C SER A 367 -10.51 -19.52 -11.07
N SER A 368 -11.21 -20.17 -10.14
CA SER A 368 -12.51 -20.78 -10.37
C SER A 368 -13.59 -19.83 -9.88
N ASP A 369 -13.73 -18.68 -10.55
CA ASP A 369 -14.96 -17.89 -10.36
C ASP A 369 -16.10 -18.61 -11.09
N PRO A 370 -17.30 -18.73 -10.49
CA PRO A 370 -18.45 -19.29 -11.17
C PRO A 370 -18.85 -18.35 -12.30
N VAL A 371 -18.57 -18.76 -13.54
CA VAL A 371 -19.20 -18.18 -14.73
C VAL A 371 -20.70 -18.37 -14.57
N ASP A 372 -21.48 -17.28 -14.66
CA ASP A 372 -22.94 -17.31 -14.70
C ASP A 372 -23.43 -18.37 -15.71
N GLN A 373 -23.81 -19.54 -15.20
CA GLN A 373 -24.40 -20.62 -15.99
C GLN A 373 -25.86 -20.28 -16.28
N ALA A 374 -26.07 -19.40 -17.27
CA ALA A 374 -27.40 -19.13 -17.81
C ALA A 374 -27.52 -19.44 -19.30
N ASN A 375 -26.56 -20.13 -19.93
CA ASN A 375 -26.67 -20.45 -21.35
C ASN A 375 -26.06 -21.82 -21.73
N PRO A 376 -26.87 -22.85 -22.00
CA PRO A 376 -26.39 -24.21 -22.34
C PRO A 376 -25.73 -24.35 -23.72
N ASN A 377 -25.71 -23.29 -24.56
CA ASN A 377 -25.31 -23.38 -25.97
C ASN A 377 -24.02 -22.63 -26.36
N ALA A 378 -23.21 -22.15 -25.42
CA ALA A 378 -21.91 -21.57 -25.75
C ALA A 378 -20.85 -22.68 -25.83
N GLY A 379 -20.23 -22.85 -27.01
CA GLY A 379 -19.16 -23.80 -27.26
C GLY A 379 -18.00 -23.67 -26.26
N HIS A 380 -17.27 -24.77 -26.08
CA HIS A 380 -16.14 -24.89 -25.17
C HIS A 380 -15.20 -23.66 -25.24
N PRO A 381 -14.92 -22.97 -24.11
CA PRO A 381 -13.89 -21.96 -24.10
C PRO A 381 -12.53 -22.62 -24.36
N PRO A 382 -11.59 -21.96 -25.07
CA PRO A 382 -10.24 -22.47 -25.20
C PRO A 382 -9.63 -22.63 -23.81
N SER A 383 -9.12 -23.82 -23.53
CA SER A 383 -8.39 -24.15 -22.31
C SER A 383 -7.24 -23.16 -22.08
N VAL A 384 -7.32 -22.39 -20.99
CA VAL A 384 -6.20 -21.61 -20.48
C VAL A 384 -5.07 -22.58 -20.11
N PRO A 385 -3.81 -22.36 -20.49
CA PRO A 385 -2.71 -23.22 -20.06
C PRO A 385 -2.48 -23.07 -18.54
N SER A 386 -3.16 -23.89 -17.74
CA SER A 386 -3.02 -23.93 -16.28
C SER A 386 -1.79 -24.74 -15.85
N ARG A 387 -0.60 -24.19 -16.08
CA ARG A 387 0.60 -24.44 -15.27
C ARG A 387 1.49 -23.20 -15.36
N LEU A 388 1.46 -22.36 -14.33
CA LEU A 388 2.50 -21.35 -14.15
C LEU A 388 3.85 -22.09 -14.16
N SER A 389 4.83 -21.59 -14.92
CA SER A 389 6.16 -22.20 -14.91
C SER A 389 6.76 -22.06 -13.51
N ALA A 390 7.60 -23.01 -13.08
CA ALA A 390 8.27 -22.93 -11.78
C ALA A 390 9.03 -21.60 -11.58
N SER A 391 9.58 -21.05 -12.67
CA SER A 391 10.24 -19.74 -12.69
C SER A 391 9.29 -18.59 -12.36
N LEU A 392 8.03 -18.62 -12.84
CA LEU A 392 7.05 -17.57 -12.55
C LEU A 392 6.57 -17.63 -11.10
N ILE A 393 6.43 -18.84 -10.55
CA ILE A 393 6.06 -19.05 -9.14
C ILE A 393 7.16 -18.47 -8.25
N GLN A 394 8.43 -18.81 -8.52
CA GLN A 394 9.57 -18.27 -7.78
C GLN A 394 9.63 -16.74 -7.85
N GLN A 395 9.44 -16.14 -9.03
CA GLN A 395 9.42 -14.68 -9.18
C GLN A 395 8.29 -14.02 -8.38
N GLN A 396 7.13 -14.66 -8.31
CA GLN A 396 5.99 -14.15 -7.55
C GLN A 396 6.22 -14.29 -6.04
N GLU A 397 6.87 -15.36 -5.59
CA GLU A 397 7.33 -15.52 -4.20
C GLU A 397 8.36 -14.45 -3.81
N GLU A 398 9.40 -14.24 -4.63
CA GLU A 398 10.42 -13.20 -4.43
C GLU A 398 9.79 -11.80 -4.36
N SER A 399 8.84 -11.51 -5.26
CA SER A 399 8.09 -10.26 -5.27
C SER A 399 7.28 -10.06 -3.99
N TRP A 400 6.62 -11.12 -3.54
CA TRP A 400 5.84 -11.12 -2.32
C TRP A 400 6.70 -10.87 -1.07
N TYR A 401 7.83 -11.56 -0.99
CA TYR A 401 8.79 -11.36 0.10
C TYR A 401 9.37 -9.94 0.11
N TYR A 402 9.73 -9.41 -1.06
CA TYR A 402 10.16 -8.02 -1.18
C TYR A 402 9.10 -7.06 -0.62
N TYR A 403 7.83 -7.27 -0.98
CA TYR A 403 6.73 -6.44 -0.52
C TYR A 403 6.53 -6.49 1.01
N LEU A 404 6.62 -7.68 1.62
CA LEU A 404 6.56 -7.83 3.07
C LEU A 404 7.75 -7.14 3.76
N THR A 405 8.95 -7.33 3.23
CA THR A 405 10.17 -6.67 3.70
C THR A 405 10.02 -5.15 3.72
N GLU A 406 9.50 -4.55 2.65
CA GLU A 406 9.27 -3.11 2.61
C GLU A 406 8.30 -2.62 3.69
N ILE A 407 7.23 -3.38 3.97
CA ILE A 407 6.28 -3.04 5.03
C ILE A 407 6.95 -3.14 6.40
N THR A 408 7.68 -4.21 6.67
CA THR A 408 8.37 -4.41 7.95
C THR A 408 9.42 -3.33 8.19
N LEU A 409 10.28 -3.04 7.21
CA LEU A 409 11.29 -1.99 7.34
C LEU A 409 10.64 -0.61 7.49
N ARG A 410 9.53 -0.33 6.79
CA ARG A 410 8.78 0.91 6.99
C ARG A 410 8.27 1.05 8.41
N ARG A 411 7.76 -0.01 9.02
CA ARG A 411 7.27 0.02 10.41
C ARG A 411 8.42 0.29 11.38
N ILE A 412 9.53 -0.44 11.27
CA ILE A 412 10.73 -0.19 12.09
C ILE A 412 11.20 1.27 11.91
N ALA A 413 11.24 1.79 10.69
CA ALA A 413 11.61 3.18 10.44
C ALA A 413 10.62 4.17 11.08
N ASN A 414 9.33 3.89 11.02
CA ASN A 414 8.30 4.70 11.68
C ASN A 414 8.46 4.67 13.22
N ASP A 415 8.78 3.51 13.80
CA ASP A 415 9.00 3.36 15.24
C ASP A 415 10.25 4.14 15.70
N ILE A 416 11.33 4.09 14.92
CA ILE A 416 12.53 4.91 15.11
C ILE A 416 12.17 6.40 15.04
N LEU A 417 11.34 6.81 14.08
CA LEU A 417 10.90 8.20 13.97
C LEU A 417 10.08 8.63 15.19
N ASN A 418 9.15 7.80 15.65
CA ASN A 418 8.35 8.06 16.85
C ASN A 418 9.24 8.18 18.09
N GLU A 419 10.11 7.20 18.32
CA GLU A 419 10.95 7.13 19.52
C GLU A 419 11.92 8.31 19.60
N PHE A 420 12.58 8.66 18.49
CA PHE A 420 13.63 9.68 18.52
C PHE A 420 13.17 11.07 18.13
N TYR A 421 12.11 11.24 17.35
CA TYR A 421 11.79 12.52 16.72
C TYR A 421 10.40 13.09 17.05
N GLN A 422 9.58 12.39 17.86
CA GLN A 422 8.24 12.87 18.25
C GLN A 422 8.27 14.24 18.93
N ASN A 423 9.23 14.47 19.83
CA ASN A 423 9.39 15.74 20.54
C ASN A 423 10.44 16.67 19.88
N GLY A 424 10.93 16.32 18.69
CA GLY A 424 12.02 17.02 18.03
C GLY A 424 13.33 17.03 18.85
N HIS A 425 14.23 17.95 18.50
CA HIS A 425 15.54 18.07 19.14
C HIS A 425 15.46 18.53 20.60
N GLU A 426 14.35 19.17 21.03
CA GLU A 426 14.13 19.57 22.42
C GLU A 426 14.00 18.35 23.36
N GLY A 427 13.59 17.20 22.83
CA GLY A 427 13.53 15.94 23.56
C GLY A 427 14.91 15.30 23.80
N TRP A 428 15.98 15.79 23.17
CA TRP A 428 17.32 15.22 23.25
C TRP A 428 18.13 15.91 24.34
N ASN A 429 18.02 15.41 25.57
CA ASN A 429 18.71 15.96 26.73
C ASN A 429 19.48 14.88 27.47
N THR A 430 20.31 15.28 28.44
CA THR A 430 21.19 14.37 29.18
C THR A 430 20.43 13.23 29.89
N GLU A 431 19.17 13.46 30.26
CA GLU A 431 18.34 12.45 30.94
C GLU A 431 17.77 11.43 29.94
N THR A 432 17.43 11.86 28.71
CA THR A 432 16.83 11.00 27.68
C THR A 432 17.87 10.25 26.84
N ILE A 433 19.08 10.80 26.66
CA ILE A 433 20.13 10.21 25.81
C ILE A 433 20.45 8.75 26.19
N GLY A 434 20.47 8.41 27.49
CA GLY A 434 20.72 7.04 27.94
C GLY A 434 19.63 6.06 27.46
N PHE A 435 18.37 6.47 27.56
CA PHE A 435 17.23 5.69 27.06
C PHE A 435 17.24 5.60 25.53
N MET A 436 17.53 6.70 24.85
CA MET A 436 17.64 6.73 23.39
C MET A 436 18.73 5.78 22.89
N ALA A 437 19.89 5.75 23.54
CA ALA A 437 20.97 4.82 23.20
C ALA A 437 20.56 3.34 23.44
N GLN A 438 19.76 3.07 24.48
CA GLN A 438 19.22 1.74 24.71
C GLN A 438 18.17 1.35 23.66
N ALA A 439 17.28 2.28 23.29
CA ALA A 439 16.30 2.07 22.22
C ALA A 439 16.98 1.80 20.88
N ALA A 440 18.04 2.55 20.55
CA ALA A 440 18.83 2.36 19.33
C ALA A 440 19.42 0.94 19.24
N ARG A 441 20.03 0.44 20.33
CA ARG A 441 20.51 -0.95 20.40
C ARG A 441 19.37 -1.96 20.26
N GLY A 442 18.18 -1.65 20.78
CA GLY A 442 16.98 -2.44 20.60
C GLY A 442 16.59 -2.56 19.13
N PHE A 443 16.55 -1.44 18.40
CA PHE A 443 16.26 -1.42 16.96
C PHE A 443 17.35 -2.12 16.14
N GLU A 444 18.63 -1.95 16.47
CA GLU A 444 19.74 -2.67 15.82
C GLU A 444 19.60 -4.19 15.99
N GLN A 445 19.28 -4.65 17.20
CA GLN A 445 19.01 -6.08 17.45
C GLN A 445 17.79 -6.57 16.68
N GLN A 446 16.72 -5.77 16.57
CA GLN A 446 15.55 -6.13 15.77
C GLN A 446 15.87 -6.28 14.29
N LEU A 447 16.69 -5.39 13.73
CA LEU A 447 17.15 -5.48 12.35
C LEU A 447 18.00 -6.74 12.13
N SER A 448 18.87 -7.08 13.09
CA SER A 448 19.64 -8.34 13.05
C SER A 448 18.72 -9.56 13.11
N ASP A 449 17.80 -9.61 14.07
CA ASP A 449 16.84 -10.72 14.23
C ASP A 449 15.96 -10.88 12.97
N TRP A 450 15.54 -9.77 12.37
CA TRP A 450 14.78 -9.73 11.13
C TRP A 450 15.60 -10.30 9.96
N TYR A 451 16.84 -9.84 9.80
CA TYR A 451 17.75 -10.29 8.74
C TYR A 451 18.09 -11.78 8.87
N ASP A 452 18.37 -12.26 10.08
CA ASP A 452 18.58 -13.68 10.37
C ASP A 452 17.32 -14.53 10.12
N GLY A 453 16.16 -13.89 10.17
CA GLY A 453 14.86 -14.48 9.86
C GLY A 453 14.53 -14.56 8.36
N LEU A 454 15.33 -13.95 7.48
CA LEU A 454 15.03 -13.92 6.04
C LEU A 454 15.17 -15.32 5.40
N PRO A 455 14.23 -15.72 4.53
CA PRO A 455 14.34 -16.97 3.79
C PRO A 455 15.50 -16.92 2.78
N PRO A 456 16.09 -18.09 2.44
CA PRO A 456 17.24 -18.17 1.54
C PRO A 456 17.10 -17.41 0.21
N PRO A 457 15.94 -17.38 -0.48
CA PRO A 457 15.82 -16.69 -1.78
C PRO A 457 15.97 -15.17 -1.73
N ILE A 458 15.75 -14.54 -0.56
CA ILE A 458 15.84 -13.07 -0.40
C ILE A 458 16.95 -12.65 0.56
N ARG A 459 17.64 -13.62 1.16
CA ARG A 459 18.79 -13.34 2.00
C ARG A 459 19.93 -12.87 1.09
N PHE A 460 20.46 -11.70 1.38
CA PHE A 460 21.63 -11.16 0.74
C PHE A 460 22.82 -11.35 1.68
N ASP A 461 24.03 -11.46 1.14
CA ASP A 461 25.24 -11.41 1.95
C ASP A 461 25.45 -9.96 2.40
N ASP A 462 25.85 -9.75 3.66
CA ASP A 462 26.30 -8.44 4.10
C ASP A 462 27.44 -8.03 3.16
N LEU A 463 27.23 -6.95 2.40
CA LEU A 463 28.29 -6.31 1.66
C LEU A 463 29.32 -5.90 2.71
N GLU A 464 30.38 -6.70 2.88
CA GLU A 464 31.56 -6.26 3.61
C GLU A 464 31.89 -4.86 3.06
N PRO A 465 32.04 -3.84 3.92
CA PRO A 465 32.51 -2.55 3.44
C PRO A 465 33.86 -2.80 2.79
N SER A 466 33.89 -2.72 1.47
CA SER A 466 35.13 -2.77 0.70
C SER A 466 35.90 -1.51 1.05
N VAL A 467 36.72 -1.62 2.10
CA VAL A 467 37.75 -0.65 2.42
C VAL A 467 38.77 -0.72 1.28
N HIS A 468 38.65 0.20 0.33
CA HIS A 468 39.69 0.51 -0.63
C HIS A 468 40.20 1.93 -0.41
#